data_AF-Q9WWS3-F1
#
_entry.id   AF-Q9WWS3-F1
#
_cell.length_a   1.000
_cell.length_b   1.000
_cell.length_c   1.000
_cell.angle_alpha   90.00
_cell.angle_beta   90.00
_cell.angle_gamma   90.00
#
_symmetry.space_group_name_H-M   'P 1'
#
loop_
_entity.id
_entity.type
_entity.pdbx_description
1 polymer ?
#
loop_
_entity_poly.entity_id
_entity_poly.type
_entity_poly.pdbx_seq_one_letter_code
_entity_poly.pdbx_strand_id
1 'polypeptide(L)'
;IADGSAGTGLKALGLEAKVGTTTATTVETTVSDLNILNAADSQVAIQALDAAIAQVDSQRAQLGAVQNRFDSTVANLNSISENSTAARSRVQDA
;
A
#
# COMPACT_ATOMS: atom_id res chain seq x y z
N ILE A 1 -11.25 11.15 -21.47
CA ILE A 1 -11.75 12.21 -20.57
C ILE A 1 -10.52 12.79 -19.92
N ALA A 2 -10.02 13.89 -20.49
CA ALA A 2 -8.84 14.57 -19.98
C ALA A 2 -9.19 15.16 -18.60
N ASP A 3 -8.27 14.96 -17.67
CA ASP A 3 -8.24 15.52 -16.32
C ASP A 3 -9.05 16.82 -16.14
N GLY A 4 -10.02 16.80 -15.24
CA GLY A 4 -10.71 17.99 -14.76
C GLY A 4 -9.81 18.97 -13.98
N SER A 5 -8.48 18.79 -14.04
CA SER A 5 -7.45 19.61 -13.38
C SER A 5 -7.51 21.08 -13.84
N ALA A 6 -7.90 21.34 -15.09
CA ALA A 6 -8.01 22.71 -15.61
C ALA A 6 -9.31 23.43 -15.22
N GLY A 7 -10.28 22.76 -14.56
CA GLY A 7 -11.55 23.37 -14.13
C GLY A 7 -12.45 23.90 -15.26
N THR A 8 -12.11 23.67 -16.53
CA THR A 8 -12.82 24.23 -17.70
C THR A 8 -14.03 23.41 -18.15
N GLY A 9 -14.16 22.16 -17.71
CA GLY A 9 -15.28 21.28 -18.10
C GLY A 9 -16.65 21.78 -17.65
N LEU A 10 -16.71 22.51 -16.53
CA LEU A 10 -17.96 23.05 -15.99
C LEU A 10 -18.44 24.30 -16.75
N LYS A 11 -17.51 25.06 -17.36
CA LYS A 11 -17.80 26.22 -18.22
C LYS A 11 -18.46 25.82 -19.54
N ALA A 12 -18.07 24.67 -20.11
CA ALA A 12 -18.67 24.18 -21.36
C ALA A 12 -20.15 23.81 -21.21
N LEU A 13 -20.60 23.54 -19.98
CA LEU A 13 -21.99 23.23 -19.64
C LEU A 13 -22.81 24.48 -19.21
N GLY A 14 -22.25 25.69 -19.31
CA GLY A 14 -22.97 26.94 -19.04
C GLY A 14 -23.29 27.21 -17.57
N LEU A 15 -22.66 26.50 -16.64
CA LEU A 15 -22.89 26.63 -15.21
C LEU A 15 -21.84 27.58 -14.59
N GLU A 16 -22.04 28.90 -14.73
CA GLU A 16 -21.13 29.94 -14.21
C GLU A 16 -21.31 30.24 -12.70
N ALA A 17 -21.74 29.27 -11.90
CA ALA A 17 -21.78 29.44 -10.46
C ALA A 17 -20.33 29.47 -9.94
N LYS A 18 -19.94 30.61 -9.33
CA LYS A 18 -18.74 30.84 -8.51
C LYS A 18 -18.03 29.52 -8.21
N VAL A 19 -16.96 29.22 -8.96
CA VAL A 19 -16.05 28.14 -8.61
C VAL A 19 -15.47 28.51 -7.26
N GLY A 20 -16.13 28.05 -6.20
CA GLY A 20 -15.53 28.01 -4.88
C GLY A 20 -14.30 27.15 -5.07
N THR A 21 -13.13 27.77 -5.08
CA THR A 21 -11.89 27.05 -4.88
C THR A 21 -12.02 26.37 -3.54
N THR A 22 -12.49 25.11 -3.53
CA THR A 22 -12.33 24.24 -2.39
C THR A 22 -10.84 23.97 -2.35
N THR A 23 -10.09 24.83 -1.65
CA THR A 23 -8.75 24.52 -1.22
C THR A 23 -8.82 23.12 -0.63
N ALA A 24 -8.16 22.16 -1.26
CA ALA A 24 -8.00 20.83 -0.71
C ALA A 24 -7.10 20.99 0.53
N THR A 25 -7.71 21.33 1.65
CA THR A 25 -7.04 21.29 2.94
C THR A 25 -6.84 19.81 3.22
N THR A 26 -5.60 19.35 3.15
CA THR A 26 -5.20 18.08 3.75
C THR A 26 -5.43 18.24 5.25
N VAL A 27 -6.60 17.84 5.72
CA VAL A 27 -6.79 17.65 7.15
C VAL A 27 -6.02 16.39 7.47
N GLU A 28 -4.79 16.56 7.97
CA GLU A 28 -4.04 15.49 8.62
C GLU A 28 -4.80 15.09 9.89
N THR A 29 -5.89 14.33 9.73
CA THR A 29 -6.55 13.68 10.85
C THR A 29 -5.72 12.46 11.19
N THR A 30 -5.01 12.51 12.32
CA THR A 30 -4.52 11.26 12.90
C THR A 30 -5.73 10.38 13.24
N VAL A 31 -5.60 9.05 13.24
CA VAL A 31 -6.71 8.15 13.60
C VAL A 31 -7.30 8.50 14.97
N SER A 32 -6.49 9.11 15.86
CA SER A 32 -6.89 9.59 17.18
C SER A 32 -7.84 10.80 17.16
N ASP A 33 -7.86 11.58 16.08
CA ASP A 33 -8.68 12.79 15.96
C ASP A 33 -10.01 12.53 15.21
N LEU A 34 -10.30 11.27 14.87
CA LEU A 34 -11.51 10.89 14.14
C LEU A 34 -12.76 11.02 15.00
N ASN A 35 -13.68 11.87 14.54
CA ASN A 35 -14.97 12.09 15.17
C ASN A 35 -16.10 11.43 14.35
N ILE A 36 -17.04 10.75 15.01
CA ILE A 36 -18.18 10.06 14.39
C ILE A 36 -19.53 10.70 14.79
N LEU A 37 -19.50 11.84 15.48
CA LEU A 37 -20.71 12.47 16.03
C LEU A 37 -21.60 13.11 14.97
N ASN A 38 -21.08 13.36 13.76
CA ASN A 38 -21.88 13.82 12.62
C ASN A 38 -21.56 13.03 11.34
N ALA A 39 -22.46 13.08 10.36
CA ALA A 39 -22.37 12.28 9.14
C ALA A 39 -21.17 12.68 8.25
N ALA A 40 -20.79 13.96 8.23
CA ALA A 40 -19.66 14.43 7.44
C ALA A 40 -18.33 13.95 8.02
N ASP A 41 -18.14 14.08 9.32
CA ASP A 41 -16.94 13.62 10.03
C ASP A 41 -16.83 12.09 10.01
N SER A 42 -17.96 11.38 10.07
CA SER A 42 -18.00 9.92 9.90
C SER A 42 -17.50 9.48 8.52
N GLN A 43 -17.87 10.22 7.46
CA GLN A 43 -17.38 9.94 6.10
C GLN A 43 -15.87 10.14 6.00
N VAL A 44 -15.34 11.20 6.62
CA VAL A 44 -13.89 11.48 6.70
C VAL A 44 -13.17 10.38 7.49
N ALA A 45 -13.74 9.93 8.60
CA ALA A 45 -13.18 8.85 9.41
C ALA A 45 -13.10 7.52 8.65
N ILE A 46 -14.13 7.19 7.87
CA ILE A 46 -14.12 6.00 7.02
C ILE A 46 -13.01 6.09 5.96
N GLN A 47 -12.84 7.24 5.32
CA GLN A 47 -11.78 7.43 4.32
C GLN A 47 -10.37 7.33 4.94
N ALA A 48 -10.17 7.92 6.11
CA ALA A 48 -8.91 7.83 6.83
C ALA A 48 -8.59 6.39 7.26
N LEU A 49 -9.58 5.63 7.73
CA LEU A 49 -9.44 4.22 8.08
C LEU A 49 -9.13 3.36 6.86
N ASP A 50 -9.79 3.59 5.72
CA ASP A 50 -9.53 2.85 4.48
C ASP A 50 -8.08 3.05 4.00
N ALA A 51 -7.59 4.29 4.04
CA ALA A 51 -6.19 4.60 3.74
C ALA A 51 -5.22 3.91 4.72
N ALA A 52 -5.54 3.90 6.02
CA ALA A 52 -4.72 3.22 7.02
C ALA A 52 -4.70 1.69 6.83
N ILE A 53 -5.85 1.08 6.48
CA ILE A 53 -5.95 -0.34 6.17
C ILE A 53 -5.13 -0.68 4.93
N ALA A 54 -5.26 0.11 3.86
CA ALA A 54 -4.46 -0.06 2.64
C ALA A 54 -2.94 -0.01 2.93
N GLN A 55 -2.51 0.88 3.83
CA GLN A 55 -1.12 0.96 4.26
C GLN A 55 -0.67 -0.28 5.04
N VAL A 56 -1.52 -0.82 5.92
CA VAL A 56 -1.24 -2.08 6.65
C VAL A 56 -1.16 -3.26 5.68
N ASP A 57 -2.07 -3.34 4.72
CA ASP A 57 -2.10 -4.42 3.72
C ASP A 57 -0.87 -4.37 2.81
N SER A 58 -0.41 -3.17 2.43
CA SER A 58 0.85 -3.00 1.71
C SER A 58 2.05 -3.55 2.51
N GLN A 59 2.13 -3.25 3.80
CA GLN A 59 3.17 -3.80 4.67
C GLN A 59 3.07 -5.32 4.80
N ARG A 60 1.87 -5.88 4.96
CA ARG A 60 1.64 -7.34 5.01
C ARG A 60 2.06 -8.02 3.71
N ALA A 61 1.76 -7.41 2.56
CA ALA A 61 2.17 -7.91 1.26
C ALA A 61 3.70 -7.93 1.12
N GLN A 62 4.39 -6.88 1.58
CA GLN A 62 5.85 -6.84 1.61
C GLN A 62 6.43 -7.92 2.51
N LEU A 63 5.86 -8.12 3.71
CA LEU A 63 6.27 -9.20 4.61
C LEU A 63 6.06 -10.58 3.99
N GLY A 64 4.93 -10.81 3.31
CA GLY A 64 4.69 -12.05 2.57
C GLY A 64 5.70 -12.28 1.44
N ALA A 65 6.05 -11.23 0.69
CA ALA A 65 7.08 -11.32 -0.34
C ALA A 65 8.47 -11.66 0.26
N VAL A 66 8.79 -11.08 1.41
CA VAL A 66 10.02 -11.39 2.15
C VAL A 66 10.02 -12.84 2.66
N GLN A 67 8.89 -13.35 3.16
CA GLN A 67 8.74 -14.76 3.56
C GLN A 67 8.98 -15.70 2.38
N ASN A 68 8.37 -15.45 1.22
CA ASN A 68 8.60 -16.25 0.00
C ASN A 68 10.08 -16.28 -0.40
N ARG A 69 10.77 -15.14 -0.28
CA ARG A 69 12.21 -15.05 -0.55
C ARG A 69 13.03 -15.84 0.47
N PHE A 70 12.67 -15.81 1.75
CA PHE A 70 13.32 -16.63 2.77
C PHE A 70 13.12 -18.12 2.50
N ASP A 71 11.91 -18.56 2.17
CA ASP A 71 11.63 -19.98 1.86
C ASP A 71 12.45 -20.46 0.65
N SER A 72 12.51 -19.66 -0.42
CA SER A 72 13.33 -19.98 -1.59
C SER A 72 14.83 -20.01 -1.25
N THR A 73 15.30 -19.10 -0.39
CA THR A 73 16.70 -19.08 0.04
C THR A 73 17.04 -20.30 0.88
N VAL A 74 16.17 -20.69 1.81
CA VAL A 74 16.34 -21.88 2.66
C VAL A 74 16.37 -23.15 1.79
N ALA A 75 15.47 -23.29 0.83
CA ALA A 75 15.45 -24.43 -0.08
C ALA A 75 16.76 -24.53 -0.90
N ASN A 76 17.28 -23.41 -1.38
CA ASN A 76 18.56 -23.36 -2.07
C ASN A 76 19.72 -23.75 -1.14
N LEU A 77 19.78 -23.19 0.07
CA LEU A 77 20.82 -23.52 1.06
C LEU A 77 20.81 -25.00 1.45
N ASN A 78 19.64 -25.61 1.61
CA ASN A 78 19.52 -27.04 1.86
C ASN A 78 20.10 -27.87 0.72
N SER A 79 19.78 -27.51 -0.54
CA SER A 79 20.34 -28.18 -1.72
C SER A 79 21.85 -28.03 -1.81
N ILE A 80 22.38 -26.84 -1.51
CA ILE A 80 23.83 -26.59 -1.47
C ILE A 80 24.50 -27.41 -0.35
N SER A 81 23.87 -27.50 0.82
CA SER A 81 24.37 -28.28 1.96
C SER A 81 24.43 -29.77 1.65
N GLU A 82 23.39 -30.32 1.01
CA GLU A 82 23.34 -31.70 0.56
C GLU A 82 24.44 -32.00 -0.47
N ASN A 83 24.58 -31.13 -1.49
CA ASN A 83 25.63 -31.26 -2.50
C ASN A 83 27.04 -31.17 -1.90
N SER A 84 27.26 -30.24 -0.97
CA SER A 84 28.54 -30.08 -0.26
C SER A 84 28.87 -31.31 0.58
N THR A 85 27.87 -31.87 1.27
CA THR A 85 28.02 -33.09 2.07
C THR A 85 28.34 -34.29 1.17
N ALA A 86 27.65 -34.44 0.03
CA ALA A 86 27.92 -35.49 -0.95
C ALA A 86 29.33 -35.35 -1.58
N ALA A 87 29.74 -34.13 -1.93
CA ALA A 87 31.09 -33.87 -2.46
C ALA A 87 32.17 -34.18 -1.41
N ARG A 88 31.95 -33.79 -0.15
CA ARG A 88 32.86 -34.12 0.96
C ARG A 88 32.92 -35.62 1.21
N SER A 89 31.79 -36.33 1.17
CA SER A 89 31.76 -37.80 1.31
C SER A 89 32.56 -38.47 0.19
N ARG A 90 32.45 -38.02 -1.07
CA ARG A 90 33.25 -38.55 -2.18
C ARG A 90 34.74 -38.30 -2.02
N VAL A 91 35.14 -37.11 -1.54
CA VAL A 91 36.56 -36.78 -1.29
C VAL A 91 37.11 -37.57 -0.10
N GLN A 92 36.28 -37.89 0.89
CA GLN A 92 36.70 -38.64 2.07
C GLN A 92 36.75 -40.16 1.82
N ASP A 93 36.01 -40.65 0.82
CA ASP A 93 35.97 -42.06 0.41
C ASP A 93 37.05 -42.41 -0.65
N ALA A 94 37.62 -41.41 -1.35
CA ALA A 94 38.68 -41.56 -2.36
C ALA A 94 40.10 -41.47 -1.76
#